data_AF-A0AA44APG2-F1
#
_entry.id   AF-A0AA44APG2-F1
#
_cell.length_a   1.000
_cell.length_b   1.000
_cell.length_c   1.000
_cell.angle_alpha   90.00
_cell.angle_beta   90.00
_cell.angle_gamma   90.00
#
_symmetry.space_group_name_H-M   'P 1'
#
loop_
_entity.id
_entity.type
_entity.pdbx_description
1 polymer ?
#
loop_
_entity_poly.entity_id
_entity_poly.type
_entity_poly.pdbx_seq_one_letter_code
_entity_poly.pdbx_strand_id
1 'polypeptide(L)'
;MDNNVGNEEEKVPVESSGTTNKPSKKQAYLDYMRSRMGESYGEDEDSVYSDMLDYRQKNDESQERMTEILSKDPRLAQVLSDMAGGKRGATSALVRYFGKDILGAEEGSDEWNDLQNAEKERMEELESMRKSKEEYDVNIEASLPVLDEFATSRKIDIDEFLDSAYSRILEPIFKGNYTTELLEMLYNAMNYKTDIEESFQSGVVAGRNQKIDRMRKDNAGDGLPRLGASTASTVKRAEKKPSYKSSVWND
;
A
#
# COMPACT_ATOMS: atom_id res chain seq x y z
N MET A 1 51.03 -31.93 74.59
CA MET A 1 49.90 -31.34 75.33
C MET A 1 49.87 -29.88 74.95
N ASP A 2 48.88 -29.56 74.12
CA ASP A 2 48.13 -28.32 74.01
C ASP A 2 48.85 -26.98 74.13
N ASN A 3 48.68 -26.14 73.10
CA ASN A 3 47.90 -24.92 73.31
C ASN A 3 47.24 -24.42 72.02
N ASN A 4 45.92 -24.40 72.11
CA ASN A 4 44.92 -23.67 71.37
C ASN A 4 45.23 -22.16 71.23
N VAL A 5 45.13 -21.59 70.02
CA VAL A 5 44.53 -20.27 69.77
C VAL A 5 43.88 -20.29 68.38
N GLY A 6 42.59 -19.98 68.32
CA GLY A 6 41.76 -19.94 67.12
C GLY A 6 42.17 -18.85 66.14
N ASN A 7 42.03 -19.16 64.85
CA ASN A 7 42.26 -18.23 63.76
C ASN A 7 40.91 -17.71 63.26
N GLU A 8 40.82 -16.39 63.15
CA GLU A 8 39.62 -15.59 62.93
C GLU A 8 38.97 -15.86 61.57
N GLU A 9 37.64 -15.94 61.55
CA GLU A 9 36.83 -16.02 60.35
C GLU A 9 36.84 -14.68 59.60
N GLU A 10 37.74 -14.53 58.63
CA GLU A 10 37.65 -13.47 57.63
C GLU A 10 36.74 -13.94 56.48
N LYS A 11 35.47 -13.49 56.53
CA LYS A 11 34.50 -13.69 55.43
C LYS A 11 34.95 -12.89 54.20
N VAL A 12 35.59 -13.58 53.27
CA VAL A 12 35.86 -13.05 51.93
C VAL A 12 34.54 -12.90 51.17
N PRO A 13 34.21 -11.73 50.58
CA PRO A 13 33.00 -11.56 49.80
C PRO A 13 33.14 -12.35 48.49
N VAL A 14 32.11 -13.13 48.15
CA VAL A 14 31.98 -13.76 46.83
C VAL A 14 31.78 -12.63 45.81
N GLU A 15 32.84 -12.29 45.09
CA GLU A 15 32.76 -11.44 43.90
C GLU A 15 31.84 -12.14 42.88
N SER A 16 30.65 -11.57 42.68
CA SER A 16 29.78 -11.94 41.57
C SER A 16 30.47 -11.54 40.28
N SER A 17 31.04 -12.51 39.57
CA SER A 17 31.56 -12.33 38.23
C SER A 17 30.43 -11.82 37.32
N GLY A 18 30.46 -10.53 36.99
CA GLY A 18 29.57 -9.92 36.00
C GLY A 18 29.83 -10.55 34.64
N THR A 19 29.00 -11.51 34.25
CA THR A 19 28.95 -12.01 32.88
C THR A 19 28.43 -10.88 31.99
N THR A 20 29.30 -10.28 31.18
CA THR A 20 28.89 -9.44 30.05
C THR A 20 28.11 -10.35 29.08
N ASN A 21 26.78 -10.32 29.15
CA ASN A 21 25.90 -11.13 28.33
C ASN A 21 25.92 -10.60 26.90
N LYS A 22 26.87 -11.04 26.07
CA LYS A 22 26.86 -10.74 24.63
C LYS A 22 25.60 -11.38 24.02
N PRO A 23 24.81 -10.66 23.23
CA PRO A 23 23.61 -11.22 22.62
C PRO A 23 23.97 -12.45 21.79
N SER A 24 23.10 -13.48 21.83
CA SER A 24 23.23 -14.66 20.98
C SER A 24 23.30 -14.25 19.50
N LYS A 25 23.99 -15.02 18.66
CA LYS A 25 24.04 -14.77 17.21
C LYS A 25 22.63 -14.71 16.58
N LYS A 26 21.69 -15.52 17.09
CA LYS A 26 20.27 -15.47 16.67
C LYS A 26 19.65 -14.11 17.01
N GLN A 27 19.90 -13.62 18.21
CA GLN A 27 19.39 -12.33 18.67
C GLN A 27 20.00 -11.17 17.90
N ALA A 28 21.32 -11.17 17.71
CA ALA A 28 22.00 -10.16 16.89
C ALA A 28 21.50 -10.14 15.42
N TYR A 29 21.20 -11.32 14.84
CA TYR A 29 20.60 -11.41 13.51
C TYR A 29 19.19 -10.82 13.48
N LEU A 30 18.33 -11.20 14.43
CA LEU A 30 16.97 -10.67 14.51
C LEU A 30 16.95 -9.16 14.75
N ASP A 31 17.80 -8.64 15.63
CA ASP A 31 17.92 -7.20 15.89
C ASP A 31 18.36 -6.45 14.63
N TYR A 32 19.36 -6.96 13.91
CA TYR A 32 19.80 -6.39 12.63
C TYR A 32 18.67 -6.42 11.59
N MET A 33 17.97 -7.54 11.44
CA MET A 33 16.90 -7.66 10.46
C MET A 33 15.70 -6.79 10.81
N ARG A 34 15.32 -6.69 12.09
CA ARG A 34 14.26 -5.78 12.55
C ARG A 34 14.60 -4.31 12.30
N SER A 35 15.87 -3.93 12.46
CA SER A 35 16.33 -2.57 12.15
C SER A 35 16.18 -2.20 10.67
N ARG A 36 16.12 -3.19 9.77
CA ARG A 36 16.06 -2.98 8.32
C ARG A 36 14.71 -3.31 7.69
N MET A 37 13.97 -4.25 8.28
CA MET A 37 12.74 -4.82 7.74
C MET A 37 11.51 -4.50 8.61
N GLY A 38 11.70 -3.89 9.79
CA GLY A 38 10.65 -3.52 10.74
C GLY A 38 10.59 -4.42 11.98
N GLU A 39 10.02 -3.89 13.08
CA GLU A 39 10.01 -4.56 14.39
C GLU A 39 9.28 -5.92 14.40
N SER A 40 8.30 -6.11 13.52
CA SER A 40 7.52 -7.35 13.39
C SER A 40 8.31 -8.50 12.73
N TYR A 41 9.53 -8.25 12.24
CA TYR A 41 10.36 -9.28 11.63
C TYR A 41 10.75 -10.36 12.66
N GLY A 42 10.43 -11.61 12.33
CA GLY A 42 10.69 -12.77 13.17
C GLY A 42 9.63 -13.12 14.21
N GLU A 43 8.41 -12.61 14.05
CA GLU A 43 7.22 -13.14 14.75
C GLU A 43 6.79 -14.51 14.20
N ASP A 44 6.91 -14.72 12.89
CA ASP A 44 6.72 -16.02 12.23
C ASP A 44 8.07 -16.62 11.83
N GLU A 45 8.35 -17.83 12.31
CA GLU A 45 9.63 -18.50 12.07
C GLU A 45 9.77 -18.97 10.61
N ASP A 46 8.68 -19.42 9.98
CA ASP A 46 8.70 -19.87 8.59
C ASP A 46 8.95 -18.71 7.62
N SER A 47 8.34 -17.54 7.87
CA SER A 47 8.64 -16.30 7.14
C SER A 47 10.12 -15.91 7.22
N VAL A 48 10.76 -16.03 8.39
CA VAL A 48 12.20 -15.73 8.54
C VAL A 48 13.06 -16.67 7.70
N TYR A 49 12.77 -17.97 7.71
CA TYR A 49 13.52 -18.92 6.91
C TYR A 49 13.26 -18.75 5.41
N SER A 50 12.03 -18.40 5.01
CA SER A 50 11.68 -18.06 3.63
C SER A 50 12.49 -16.86 3.14
N ASP A 51 12.52 -15.76 3.89
CA ASP A 51 13.29 -14.57 3.52
C ASP A 51 14.80 -14.86 3.47
N MET A 52 15.31 -15.70 4.38
CA MET A 52 16.71 -16.11 4.37
C MET A 52 17.05 -16.98 3.15
N LEU A 53 16.14 -17.86 2.75
CA LEU A 53 16.27 -18.69 1.56
C LEU A 53 16.29 -17.82 0.30
N ASP A 54 15.31 -16.92 0.17
CA ASP A 54 15.18 -16.00 -0.96
C ASP A 54 16.40 -15.09 -1.10
N TYR A 55 16.88 -14.55 0.04
CA TYR A 55 18.09 -13.74 0.06
C TYR A 55 19.32 -14.53 -0.41
N ARG A 56 19.49 -15.77 0.09
CA ARG A 56 20.59 -16.64 -0.35
C ARG A 56 20.50 -16.95 -1.84
N GLN A 57 19.32 -17.36 -2.31
CA GLN A 57 19.13 -17.71 -3.71
C GLN A 57 19.45 -16.52 -4.62
N LYS A 58 18.91 -15.33 -4.33
CA LYS A 58 19.21 -14.12 -5.10
C LYS A 58 20.70 -13.77 -5.08
N ASN A 59 21.36 -13.95 -3.94
CA ASN A 59 22.78 -13.66 -3.80
C ASN A 59 23.66 -14.70 -4.51
N ASP A 60 23.27 -15.97 -4.53
CA ASP A 60 23.95 -17.04 -5.26
C ASP A 60 23.80 -16.82 -6.78
N GLU A 61 22.59 -16.51 -7.26
CA GLU A 61 22.34 -16.16 -8.66
C GLU A 61 23.12 -14.90 -9.09
N SER A 62 23.17 -13.87 -8.25
CA SER A 62 23.95 -12.65 -8.52
C SER A 62 25.46 -12.94 -8.56
N GLN A 63 25.97 -13.75 -7.64
CA GLN A 63 27.37 -14.17 -7.62
C GLN A 63 27.72 -15.01 -8.84
N GLU A 64 26.85 -15.93 -9.27
CA GLU A 64 27.06 -16.74 -10.46
C GLU A 64 27.16 -15.86 -11.71
N ARG A 65 26.19 -14.95 -11.92
CA ARG A 65 26.22 -14.00 -13.05
C ARG A 65 27.46 -13.10 -13.03
N MET A 66 27.81 -12.58 -11.85
CA MET A 66 29.01 -11.76 -11.70
C MET A 66 30.27 -12.57 -12.04
N THR A 67 30.36 -13.80 -11.54
CA THR A 67 31.48 -14.70 -11.82
C THR A 67 31.57 -15.03 -13.30
N GLU A 68 30.44 -15.25 -13.98
CA GLU A 68 30.39 -15.48 -15.41
C GLU A 68 30.93 -14.28 -16.20
N ILE A 69 30.48 -13.06 -15.88
CA ILE A 69 30.94 -11.81 -16.53
C ILE A 69 32.44 -11.62 -16.31
N LEU A 70 32.91 -11.78 -15.07
CA LEU A 70 34.33 -11.63 -14.72
C LEU A 70 35.21 -12.73 -15.34
N SER A 71 34.64 -13.91 -15.58
CA SER A 71 35.35 -15.00 -16.27
C SER A 71 35.50 -14.73 -17.76
N LYS A 72 34.54 -14.03 -18.39
CA LYS A 72 34.61 -13.60 -19.80
C LYS A 72 35.70 -12.55 -20.01
N ASP A 73 35.87 -11.61 -19.08
CA ASP A 73 36.99 -10.67 -19.09
C ASP A 73 37.56 -10.38 -17.68
N PRO A 74 38.68 -11.05 -17.31
CA PRO A 74 39.32 -10.86 -16.01
C PRO A 74 39.78 -9.42 -15.71
N ARG A 75 39.93 -8.56 -16.73
CA ARG A 75 40.31 -7.15 -16.55
C ARG A 75 39.21 -6.36 -15.84
N LEU A 76 37.95 -6.77 -15.98
CA LEU A 76 36.82 -6.16 -15.25
C LEU A 76 36.99 -6.28 -13.73
N ALA A 77 37.51 -7.41 -13.25
CA ALA A 77 37.77 -7.60 -11.82
C ALA A 77 38.84 -6.62 -11.31
N GLN A 78 39.84 -6.32 -12.14
CA GLN A 78 40.90 -5.37 -11.80
C GLN A 78 40.38 -3.93 -11.77
N VAL A 79 39.50 -3.56 -12.70
CA VAL A 79 38.80 -2.27 -12.67
C VAL A 79 38.01 -2.11 -11.37
N LEU A 80 37.18 -3.10 -11.03
CA LEU A 80 36.39 -3.09 -9.79
C LEU A 80 37.27 -3.03 -8.54
N SER A 81 38.38 -3.77 -8.52
CA SER A 81 39.33 -3.75 -7.41
C SER A 81 40.03 -2.39 -7.23
N ASP A 82 40.39 -1.71 -8.32
CA ASP A 82 41.01 -0.38 -8.28
C ASP A 82 40.02 0.68 -7.79
N MET A 83 38.73 0.55 -8.18
CA MET A 83 37.64 1.42 -7.71
C MET A 83 37.32 1.19 -6.23
N ALA A 84 37.10 -0.07 -5.82
CA ALA A 84 36.76 -0.42 -4.44
C ALA A 84 37.90 -0.07 -3.46
N GLY A 85 39.16 -0.20 -3.92
CA GLY A 85 40.33 0.23 -3.15
C GLY A 85 40.55 1.74 -3.11
N GLY A 86 39.67 2.55 -3.74
CA GLY A 86 39.79 4.01 -3.80
C GLY A 86 41.01 4.52 -4.56
N LYS A 87 41.70 3.66 -5.31
CA LYS A 87 42.94 4.01 -6.02
C LYS A 87 42.66 4.90 -7.22
N ARG A 88 41.49 4.72 -7.85
CA ARG A 88 41.07 5.37 -9.09
C ARG A 88 39.55 5.56 -9.13
N GLY A 89 39.10 6.64 -9.77
CA GLY A 89 37.70 6.79 -10.18
C GLY A 89 37.37 5.89 -11.38
N ALA A 90 36.08 5.61 -11.61
CA ALA A 90 35.61 4.64 -12.61
C ALA A 90 36.27 4.80 -14.00
N THR A 91 36.23 6.00 -14.58
CA THR A 91 36.84 6.28 -15.90
C THR A 91 38.33 6.02 -15.92
N SER A 92 39.06 6.44 -14.89
CA SER A 92 40.51 6.26 -14.81
C SER A 92 40.92 4.80 -14.61
N ALA A 93 40.09 4.01 -13.93
CA ALA A 93 40.29 2.57 -13.77
C ALA A 93 40.04 1.85 -15.11
N LEU A 94 38.94 2.16 -15.80
CA LEU A 94 38.63 1.60 -17.14
C LEU A 94 39.76 1.87 -18.14
N VAL A 95 40.21 3.13 -18.24
CA VAL A 95 41.29 3.52 -19.17
C VAL A 95 42.61 2.78 -18.89
N ARG A 96 42.91 2.47 -17.62
CA ARG A 96 44.15 1.76 -17.26
C ARG A 96 44.20 0.35 -17.84
N TYR A 97 43.07 -0.35 -17.87
CA TYR A 97 43.02 -1.77 -18.22
C TYR A 97 42.52 -2.03 -19.65
N PHE A 98 41.74 -1.11 -20.20
CA PHE A 98 41.14 -1.23 -21.52
C PHE A 98 41.65 -0.20 -22.54
N GLY A 99 42.35 0.85 -22.10
CA GLY A 99 42.89 1.90 -22.97
C GLY A 99 41.97 3.11 -23.12
N LYS A 100 42.43 4.16 -23.82
CA LYS A 100 41.65 5.39 -24.06
C LYS A 100 40.73 5.30 -25.28
N ASP A 101 41.03 4.36 -26.16
CA ASP A 101 40.25 3.97 -27.33
C ASP A 101 38.80 3.60 -26.96
N ILE A 102 38.56 2.99 -25.80
CA ILE A 102 37.19 2.75 -25.31
C ILE A 102 36.36 4.01 -25.09
N LEU A 103 37.00 5.18 -24.95
CA LEU A 103 36.31 6.46 -24.75
C LEU A 103 35.87 7.10 -26.07
N GLY A 104 36.29 6.55 -27.21
CA GLY A 104 35.95 7.04 -28.53
C GLY A 104 35.92 5.90 -29.53
N ALA A 105 34.75 5.29 -29.69
CA ALA A 105 34.50 4.38 -30.81
C ALA A 105 34.51 5.18 -32.13
N GLU A 106 35.06 4.59 -33.18
CA GLU A 106 35.08 5.20 -34.52
C GLU A 106 33.67 5.32 -35.09
N GLU A 107 33.33 6.47 -35.66
CA GLU A 107 32.00 6.73 -36.22
C GLU A 107 31.65 5.70 -37.31
N GLY A 108 30.54 4.98 -37.11
CA GLY A 108 30.08 3.93 -38.01
C GLY A 108 30.52 2.51 -37.65
N SER A 109 31.32 2.30 -36.58
CA SER A 109 31.58 0.96 -36.05
C SER A 109 30.36 0.41 -35.29
N ASP A 110 30.30 -0.92 -35.12
CA ASP A 110 29.25 -1.55 -34.29
C ASP A 110 29.30 -1.04 -32.85
N GLU A 111 30.51 -0.88 -32.29
CA GLU A 111 30.74 -0.33 -30.95
C GLU A 111 30.22 1.12 -30.84
N TRP A 112 30.39 1.95 -31.88
CA TRP A 112 29.85 3.31 -31.89
C TRP A 112 28.33 3.31 -31.83
N ASN A 113 27.67 2.43 -32.61
CA ASN A 113 26.22 2.31 -32.61
C ASN A 113 25.69 1.88 -31.24
N ASP A 114 26.36 0.93 -30.60
CA ASP A 114 26.02 0.46 -29.25
C ASP A 114 26.18 1.58 -28.22
N LEU A 115 27.25 2.37 -28.29
CA LEU A 115 27.46 3.53 -27.40
C LEU A 115 26.36 4.59 -27.58
N GLN A 116 25.96 4.88 -28.83
CA GLN A 116 24.87 5.83 -29.09
C GLN A 116 23.53 5.34 -28.57
N ASN A 117 23.23 4.04 -28.73
CA ASN A 117 22.02 3.44 -28.21
C ASN A 117 21.99 3.51 -26.68
N ALA A 118 23.09 3.14 -26.01
CA ALA A 118 23.19 3.22 -24.55
C ALA A 118 23.04 4.66 -24.02
N GLU A 119 23.62 5.65 -24.71
CA GLU A 119 23.46 7.06 -24.33
C GLU A 119 22.02 7.54 -24.54
N LYS A 120 21.37 7.11 -25.63
CA LYS A 120 19.96 7.40 -25.90
C LYS A 120 19.06 6.79 -24.81
N GLU A 121 19.26 5.52 -24.46
CA GLU A 121 18.53 4.85 -23.36
C GLU A 121 18.69 5.61 -22.05
N ARG A 122 19.92 5.99 -21.69
CA ARG A 122 20.21 6.78 -20.49
C ARG A 122 19.47 8.12 -20.49
N MET A 123 19.43 8.80 -21.64
CA MET A 123 18.74 10.08 -21.77
C MET A 123 17.22 9.93 -21.69
N GLU A 124 16.65 8.87 -22.28
CA GLU A 124 15.23 8.53 -22.18
C GLU A 124 14.83 8.20 -20.74
N GLU A 125 15.63 7.40 -20.03
CA GLU A 125 15.44 7.10 -18.61
C GLU A 125 15.49 8.37 -17.76
N LEU A 126 16.50 9.23 -17.96
CA LEU A 126 16.60 10.49 -17.23
C LEU A 126 15.44 11.42 -17.51
N GLU A 127 14.98 11.50 -18.76
CA GLU A 127 13.83 12.33 -19.10
C GLU A 127 12.54 11.77 -18.49
N SER A 128 12.35 10.45 -18.49
CA SER A 128 11.24 9.77 -17.84
C SER A 128 11.23 10.03 -16.33
N MET A 129 12.37 9.86 -15.67
CA MET A 129 12.55 10.17 -14.25
C MET A 129 12.27 11.64 -13.94
N ARG A 130 12.78 12.55 -14.78
CA ARG A 130 12.54 13.99 -14.64
C ARG A 130 11.05 14.31 -14.77
N LYS A 131 10.38 13.78 -15.80
CA LYS A 131 8.94 13.97 -16.03
C LYS A 131 8.11 13.43 -14.87
N SER A 132 8.39 12.21 -14.41
CA SER A 132 7.69 11.61 -13.27
C SER A 132 7.88 12.42 -11.99
N LYS A 133 9.09 12.96 -11.75
CA LYS A 133 9.34 13.83 -10.60
C LYS A 133 8.62 15.16 -10.71
N GLU A 134 8.68 15.83 -11.86
CA GLU A 134 7.99 17.09 -12.09
C GLU A 134 6.47 16.94 -11.96
N GLU A 135 5.92 15.85 -12.50
CA GLU A 135 4.50 15.51 -12.35
C GLU A 135 4.14 15.27 -10.87
N TYR A 136 4.96 14.54 -10.12
CA TYR A 136 4.75 14.33 -8.69
C TYR A 136 4.76 15.66 -7.92
N ASP A 137 5.77 16.50 -8.14
CA ASP A 137 5.93 17.78 -7.43
C ASP A 137 4.72 18.71 -7.71
N VAL A 138 4.29 18.79 -8.97
CA VAL A 138 3.08 19.55 -9.37
C VAL A 138 1.82 18.96 -8.74
N ASN A 139 1.66 17.64 -8.76
CA ASN A 139 0.49 16.97 -8.22
C ASN A 139 0.37 17.16 -6.71
N ILE A 140 1.48 17.09 -5.97
CA ILE A 140 1.47 17.31 -4.52
C ILE A 140 1.04 18.74 -4.22
N GLU A 141 1.64 19.75 -4.85
CA GLU A 141 1.27 21.15 -4.64
C GLU A 141 -0.21 21.41 -5.00
N ALA A 142 -0.69 20.86 -6.12
CA ALA A 142 -2.08 20.99 -6.54
C ALA A 142 -3.07 20.24 -5.62
N SER A 143 -2.62 19.16 -4.96
CA SER A 143 -3.48 18.34 -4.09
C SER A 143 -3.69 18.93 -2.70
N LEU A 144 -2.77 19.77 -2.19
CA LEU A 144 -2.88 20.39 -0.86
C LEU A 144 -4.26 21.03 -0.58
N PRO A 145 -4.80 21.94 -1.41
CA PRO A 145 -6.12 22.52 -1.14
C PRO A 145 -7.26 21.49 -1.19
N VAL A 146 -7.13 20.44 -2.01
CA VAL A 146 -8.12 19.36 -2.10
C VAL A 146 -8.13 18.53 -0.82
N LEU A 147 -6.94 18.23 -0.29
CA LEU A 147 -6.77 17.53 0.98
C LEU A 147 -7.38 18.35 2.13
N ASP A 148 -7.11 19.65 2.19
CA ASP A 148 -7.66 20.56 3.20
C ASP A 148 -9.19 20.65 3.14
N GLU A 149 -9.76 20.78 1.94
CA GLU A 149 -11.22 20.82 1.74
C GLU A 149 -11.86 19.49 2.17
N PHE A 150 -11.25 18.37 1.78
CA PHE A 150 -11.74 17.04 2.15
C PHE A 150 -11.71 16.84 3.67
N ALA A 151 -10.59 17.15 4.31
CA ALA A 151 -10.40 17.06 5.76
C ALA A 151 -11.44 17.91 6.50
N THR A 152 -11.64 19.15 6.06
CA THR A 152 -12.62 20.08 6.63
C THR A 152 -14.05 19.56 6.49
N SER A 153 -14.42 19.08 5.29
CA SER A 153 -15.78 18.60 5.00
C SER A 153 -16.15 17.35 5.81
N ARG A 154 -15.15 16.49 6.09
CA ARG A 154 -15.32 15.24 6.83
C ARG A 154 -15.01 15.36 8.31
N LYS A 155 -14.41 16.48 8.74
CA LYS A 155 -13.95 16.72 10.11
C LYS A 155 -12.97 15.63 10.58
N ILE A 156 -12.04 15.27 9.72
CA ILE A 156 -11.00 14.27 9.99
C ILE A 156 -9.63 14.93 10.03
N ASP A 157 -8.70 14.29 10.73
CA ASP A 157 -7.28 14.57 10.56
C ASP A 157 -6.80 13.88 9.27
N ILE A 158 -6.26 14.66 8.34
CA ILE A 158 -5.87 14.15 7.03
C ILE A 158 -4.61 13.30 7.10
N ASP A 159 -3.67 13.64 7.98
CA ASP A 159 -2.41 12.94 8.12
C ASP A 159 -2.66 11.56 8.73
N GLU A 160 -3.47 11.50 9.80
CA GLU A 160 -3.87 10.23 10.42
C GLU A 160 -4.66 9.33 9.44
N PHE A 161 -5.52 9.94 8.62
CA PHE A 161 -6.27 9.20 7.60
C PHE A 161 -5.35 8.60 6.52
N LEU A 162 -4.41 9.37 5.99
CA LEU A 162 -3.47 8.90 4.97
C LEU A 162 -2.51 7.85 5.52
N ASP A 163 -2.02 8.01 6.76
CA ASP A 163 -1.19 7.01 7.43
C ASP A 163 -1.96 5.70 7.67
N SER A 164 -3.24 5.79 8.05
CA SER A 164 -4.10 4.62 8.16
C SER A 164 -4.36 3.97 6.81
N ALA A 165 -4.51 4.74 5.73
CA ALA A 165 -4.69 4.20 4.38
C ALA A 165 -3.40 3.49 3.90
N TYR A 166 -2.23 4.07 4.19
CA TYR A 166 -0.95 3.47 3.87
C TYR A 166 -0.78 2.12 4.57
N SER A 167 -0.91 2.08 5.90
CA SER A 167 -0.68 0.87 6.70
C SER A 167 -1.70 -0.24 6.44
N ARG A 168 -2.97 0.08 6.19
CA ARG A 168 -4.03 -0.92 6.01
C ARG A 168 -4.21 -1.40 4.58
N ILE A 169 -3.84 -0.57 3.60
CA ILE A 169 -4.10 -0.85 2.19
C ILE A 169 -2.80 -0.96 1.41
N LEU A 170 -1.99 0.11 1.37
CA LEU A 170 -0.84 0.18 0.47
C LEU A 170 0.31 -0.75 0.91
N GLU A 171 0.65 -0.76 2.19
CA GLU A 171 1.75 -1.57 2.72
C GLU A 171 1.52 -3.08 2.52
N PRO A 172 0.34 -3.67 2.85
CA PRO A 172 0.07 -5.07 2.55
C PRO A 172 0.16 -5.39 1.05
N ILE A 173 -0.32 -4.51 0.18
CA ILE A 173 -0.24 -4.69 -1.28
C ILE A 173 1.22 -4.71 -1.74
N PHE A 174 2.05 -3.77 -1.28
CA PHE A 174 3.48 -3.75 -1.61
C PHE A 174 4.22 -4.97 -1.08
N LYS A 175 3.78 -5.54 0.04
CA LYS A 175 4.31 -6.79 0.60
C LYS A 175 3.71 -8.05 -0.03
N GLY A 176 2.72 -7.93 -0.92
CA GLY A 176 2.01 -9.07 -1.52
C GLY A 176 1.12 -9.85 -0.54
N ASN A 177 0.79 -9.29 0.63
CA ASN A 177 -0.03 -9.92 1.65
C ASN A 177 -1.52 -9.59 1.44
N TYR A 178 -2.21 -10.43 0.67
CA TYR A 178 -3.63 -10.25 0.37
C TYR A 178 -4.51 -11.07 1.32
N THR A 179 -5.14 -10.39 2.28
CA THR A 179 -6.13 -11.02 3.18
C THR A 179 -7.56 -10.87 2.65
N THR A 180 -8.48 -11.71 3.11
CA THR A 180 -9.90 -11.60 2.76
C THR A 180 -10.45 -10.23 3.18
N GLU A 181 -10.08 -9.75 4.36
CA GLU A 181 -10.53 -8.45 4.88
C GLU A 181 -10.06 -7.29 3.99
N LEU A 182 -8.82 -7.33 3.49
CA LEU A 182 -8.29 -6.33 2.56
C LEU A 182 -9.05 -6.37 1.22
N LEU A 183 -9.25 -7.56 0.68
CA LEU A 183 -9.98 -7.73 -0.59
C LEU A 183 -11.45 -7.28 -0.47
N GLU A 184 -12.11 -7.59 0.64
CA GLU A 184 -13.47 -7.13 0.93
C GLU A 184 -13.52 -5.61 1.10
N MET A 185 -12.55 -5.01 1.78
CA MET A 185 -12.45 -3.55 1.93
C MET A 185 -12.33 -2.86 0.57
N LEU A 186 -11.46 -3.36 -0.32
CA LEU A 186 -11.29 -2.85 -1.67
C LEU A 186 -12.55 -3.07 -2.53
N TYR A 187 -13.15 -4.26 -2.45
CA TYR A 187 -14.39 -4.57 -3.17
C TYR A 187 -15.54 -3.64 -2.77
N ASN A 188 -15.75 -3.45 -1.48
CA ASN A 188 -16.78 -2.55 -0.95
C ASN A 188 -16.50 -1.10 -1.33
N ALA A 189 -15.24 -0.66 -1.30
CA ALA A 189 -14.87 0.70 -1.72
C ALA A 189 -15.20 0.96 -3.20
N MET A 190 -14.97 -0.03 -4.08
CA MET A 190 -15.28 0.08 -5.50
C MET A 190 -16.79 0.03 -5.81
N ASN A 191 -17.55 -0.77 -5.04
CA ASN A 191 -18.99 -1.00 -5.30
C ASN A 191 -19.94 -0.15 -4.44
N TYR A 192 -19.43 0.68 -3.54
CA TYR A 192 -20.21 1.44 -2.56
C TYR A 192 -21.48 2.11 -3.11
N LYS A 193 -21.41 2.76 -4.27
CA LYS A 193 -22.58 3.44 -4.87
C LYS A 193 -23.60 2.47 -5.46
N THR A 194 -23.12 1.42 -6.13
CA THR A 194 -23.98 0.39 -6.74
C THR A 194 -24.73 -0.38 -5.67
N ASP A 195 -24.03 -0.77 -4.60
CA ASP A 195 -24.61 -1.55 -3.51
C ASP A 195 -25.67 -0.76 -2.73
N ILE A 196 -25.49 0.55 -2.55
CA ILE A 196 -26.48 1.43 -1.93
C ILE A 196 -27.73 1.56 -2.80
N GLU A 197 -27.57 1.78 -4.10
CA GLU A 197 -28.70 1.92 -5.01
C GLU A 197 -29.49 0.60 -5.10
N GLU A 198 -28.81 -0.54 -5.23
CA GLU A 198 -29.44 -1.86 -5.23
C GLU A 198 -30.14 -2.18 -3.90
N SER A 199 -29.52 -1.83 -2.77
CA SER A 199 -30.13 -1.95 -1.44
C SER A 199 -31.37 -1.08 -1.30
N PHE A 200 -31.35 0.13 -1.86
CA PHE A 200 -32.51 1.02 -1.86
C PHE A 200 -33.65 0.47 -2.72
N GLN A 201 -33.36 0.04 -3.95
CA GLN A 201 -34.36 -0.52 -4.86
C GLN A 201 -34.96 -1.82 -4.31
N SER A 202 -34.13 -2.72 -3.78
CA SER A 202 -34.59 -3.94 -3.13
C SER A 202 -35.44 -3.65 -1.88
N GLY A 203 -35.08 -2.65 -1.08
CA GLY A 203 -35.89 -2.17 0.05
C GLY A 203 -37.24 -1.60 -0.37
N VAL A 204 -37.30 -0.83 -1.46
CA VAL A 204 -38.55 -0.31 -2.03
C VAL A 204 -39.45 -1.45 -2.53
N VAL A 205 -38.87 -2.44 -3.22
CA VAL A 205 -39.61 -3.62 -3.70
C VAL A 205 -40.13 -4.45 -2.53
N ALA A 206 -39.28 -4.72 -1.52
CA ALA A 206 -39.68 -5.44 -0.31
C ALA A 206 -40.79 -4.71 0.44
N GLY A 207 -40.70 -3.38 0.60
CA GLY A 207 -41.74 -2.56 1.21
C GLY A 207 -43.06 -2.54 0.44
N ARG A 208 -43.00 -2.49 -0.90
CA ARG A 208 -44.17 -2.62 -1.76
C ARG A 208 -44.83 -4.00 -1.63
N ASN A 209 -44.03 -5.07 -1.61
CA ASN A 209 -44.53 -6.44 -1.45
C ASN A 209 -45.17 -6.65 -0.08
N GLN A 210 -44.55 -6.17 1.00
CA GLN A 210 -45.15 -6.21 2.34
C GLN A 210 -46.47 -5.44 2.42
N LYS A 211 -46.57 -4.29 1.74
CA LYS A 211 -47.81 -3.50 1.67
C LYS A 211 -48.91 -4.24 0.92
N ILE A 212 -48.57 -4.90 -0.19
CA ILE A 212 -49.50 -5.74 -0.97
C ILE A 212 -49.97 -6.93 -0.13
N ASP A 213 -49.07 -7.62 0.56
CA ASP A 213 -49.41 -8.76 1.41
C ASP A 213 -50.28 -8.35 2.60
N ARG A 214 -50.03 -7.17 3.20
CA ARG A 214 -50.91 -6.60 4.22
C ARG A 214 -52.30 -6.30 3.65
N MET A 215 -52.38 -5.62 2.51
CA MET A 215 -53.66 -5.36 1.83
C MET A 215 -54.39 -6.65 1.43
N ARG A 216 -53.68 -7.70 1.05
CA ARG A 216 -54.27 -9.02 0.75
C ARG A 216 -54.81 -9.68 2.01
N LYS A 217 -54.11 -9.63 3.14
CA LYS A 217 -54.57 -10.16 4.42
C LYS A 217 -55.76 -9.36 4.97
N ASP A 218 -55.73 -8.03 4.86
CA ASP A 218 -56.82 -7.17 5.31
C ASP A 218 -58.08 -7.32 4.43
N ASN A 219 -57.90 -7.64 3.14
CA ASN A 219 -58.99 -7.94 2.19
C ASN A 219 -59.35 -9.44 2.11
N ALA A 220 -58.67 -10.31 2.86
CA ALA A 220 -59.01 -11.74 2.95
C ALA A 220 -60.21 -11.91 3.89
N GLY A 221 -61.38 -11.50 3.42
CA GLY A 221 -62.69 -11.98 3.91
C GLY A 221 -63.14 -13.23 3.15
N ASP A 222 -64.28 -13.79 3.55
CA ASP A 222 -64.93 -15.05 3.11
C ASP A 222 -65.31 -15.15 1.62
N GLY A 223 -64.56 -14.50 0.71
CA GLY A 223 -64.82 -14.54 -0.74
C GLY A 223 -66.12 -13.86 -1.20
N LEU A 224 -66.93 -13.32 -0.28
CA LEU A 224 -68.18 -12.63 -0.58
C LEU A 224 -67.95 -11.12 -0.68
N PRO A 225 -68.47 -10.42 -1.72
CA PRO A 225 -68.44 -8.97 -1.79
C PRO A 225 -69.10 -8.38 -0.54
N ARG A 226 -68.47 -7.42 0.14
CA ARG A 226 -69.10 -6.67 1.22
C ARG A 226 -70.24 -5.84 0.62
N LEU A 227 -71.47 -6.37 0.68
CA LEU A 227 -72.68 -5.63 0.32
C LEU A 227 -72.82 -4.48 1.34
N GLY A 228 -72.46 -3.27 0.90
CA GLY A 228 -72.77 -2.06 1.64
C GLY A 228 -74.29 -1.95 1.78
N ALA A 229 -74.78 -1.89 3.01
CA ALA A 229 -76.15 -1.55 3.30
C ALA A 229 -76.42 -0.14 2.75
N SER A 230 -77.18 -0.08 1.66
CA SER A 230 -77.77 1.15 1.16
C SER A 230 -78.76 1.68 2.19
N THR A 231 -78.48 2.84 2.77
CA THR A 231 -79.54 3.70 3.28
C THR A 231 -79.43 5.05 2.57
N ALA A 232 -80.55 5.42 1.97
CA ALA A 232 -80.74 6.63 1.20
C ALA A 232 -80.54 7.86 2.08
N SER A 233 -79.60 8.72 1.71
CA SER A 233 -79.60 10.13 2.12
C SER A 233 -79.23 10.97 0.90
N THR A 234 -80.24 11.70 0.44
CA THR A 234 -80.22 12.67 -0.65
C THR A 234 -79.15 13.74 -0.40
N VAL A 235 -78.07 13.74 -1.19
CA VAL A 235 -77.15 14.88 -1.27
C VAL A 235 -77.54 15.72 -2.49
N LYS A 236 -78.02 16.92 -2.20
CA LYS A 236 -78.38 17.96 -3.16
C LYS A 236 -77.24 18.21 -4.16
N ARG A 237 -77.57 18.19 -5.45
CA ARG A 237 -76.72 18.62 -6.56
C ARG A 237 -76.31 20.08 -6.33
N ALA A 238 -75.02 20.32 -6.06
CA ALA A 238 -74.48 21.67 -5.99
C ALA A 238 -74.58 22.32 -7.38
N GLU A 239 -75.27 23.45 -7.45
CA GLU A 239 -75.34 24.30 -8.63
C GLU A 239 -73.95 24.88 -8.94
N LYS A 240 -73.44 24.61 -10.14
CA LYS A 240 -72.27 25.33 -10.66
C LYS A 240 -72.68 26.77 -10.96
N LYS A 241 -72.14 27.73 -10.21
CA LYS A 241 -72.19 29.15 -10.59
C LYS A 241 -71.38 29.37 -11.87
N PRO A 242 -71.88 30.12 -12.86
CA PRO A 242 -71.12 30.43 -14.07
C PRO A 242 -69.94 31.36 -13.74
N SER A 243 -68.74 30.94 -14.14
CA SER A 243 -67.53 31.79 -14.13
C SER A 243 -67.60 32.74 -15.33
N TYR A 244 -67.98 33.99 -15.10
CA TYR A 244 -67.79 35.05 -16.10
C TYR A 244 -66.30 35.37 -16.26
N LYS A 245 -65.81 35.35 -17.49
CA LYS A 245 -64.53 35.94 -17.87
C LYS A 245 -64.69 37.47 -18.00
N SER A 246 -63.83 38.22 -17.34
CA SER A 246 -63.37 39.58 -17.71
C SER A 246 -62.07 39.82 -16.94
N SER A 247 -60.89 39.61 -17.53
CA SER A 247 -60.09 40.58 -18.30
C SER A 247 -59.65 41.82 -17.53
N VAL A 248 -58.32 42.09 -17.65
CA VAL A 248 -57.65 43.40 -17.74
C VAL A 248 -57.22 44.08 -16.42
N TRP A 249 -55.88 43.99 -16.19
CA TRP A 249 -54.95 45.00 -15.62
C TRP A 249 -55.11 45.49 -14.17
N ASN A 250 -54.08 45.26 -13.33
CA ASN A 250 -53.06 46.27 -12.97
C ASN A 250 -52.11 45.74 -11.86
N ASP A 251 -50.81 46.00 -12.10
CA ASP A 251 -49.60 45.97 -11.25
C ASP A 251 -49.32 44.80 -10.30
#